data_AF-A0A1G1Y1K5-F1
#
_entry.id   AF-A0A1G1Y1K5-F1
#
_cell.length_a   1.000
_cell.length_b   1.000
_cell.length_c   1.000
_cell.angle_alpha   90.00
_cell.angle_beta   90.00
_cell.angle_gamma   90.00
#
_symmetry.space_group_name_H-M   'P 1'
#
loop_
_entity.id
_entity.type
_entity.pdbx_description
1 polymer ?
#
loop_
_entity_poly.entity_id
_entity_poly.type
_entity_poly.pdbx_seq_one_letter_code
_entity_poly.pdbx_strand_id
1 'polypeptide(L)'
;MIDQNVVEYIKTSLSQGKTKEELYKELMAQGWTIEAIHENFNALNTEEEKEDLSKKTIKIIVTIGAVLISAGIFSFIAANWQGMTRPVKLSIILVSMLVSYGAGWYLKEKLELPKTGEALILLGSIIYGAGIFLVAQMFNIRANWPDGFILWMIGTIAMAFAIESYPLFYLAIPLGIVALTGHPFGIFTGSGDNSFLLTSSFLLLASTIITFITGWIVRKKIPPEFKEFY
;
A
#
# COMPACT_ATOMS: atom_id res chain seq x y z
N MET A 1 -25.98 40.40 -8.18
CA MET A 1 -26.60 39.88 -6.95
C MET A 1 -26.34 38.38 -6.92
N ILE A 2 -25.74 37.89 -5.83
CA ILE A 2 -25.51 36.46 -5.64
C ILE A 2 -26.86 35.78 -5.36
N ASP A 3 -27.22 34.80 -6.19
CA ASP A 3 -28.42 33.98 -6.03
C ASP A 3 -28.00 32.52 -5.86
N GLN A 4 -28.32 31.94 -4.70
CA GLN A 4 -27.94 30.56 -4.37
C GLN A 4 -28.55 29.53 -5.33
N ASN A 5 -29.74 29.79 -5.89
CA ASN A 5 -30.35 28.88 -6.86
C ASN A 5 -29.58 28.89 -8.19
N VAL A 6 -29.05 30.05 -8.58
CA VAL A 6 -28.24 30.19 -9.80
C VAL A 6 -26.87 29.56 -9.62
N VAL A 7 -26.25 29.75 -8.45
CA VAL A 7 -25.02 29.07 -8.03
C VAL A 7 -25.19 27.55 -8.10
N GLU A 8 -26.25 27.00 -7.51
CA GLU A 8 -26.53 25.56 -7.54
C GLU A 8 -26.84 25.03 -8.96
N TYR A 9 -27.54 25.81 -9.77
CA TYR A 9 -27.80 25.52 -11.18
C TYR A 9 -26.50 25.46 -12.01
N ILE A 10 -25.61 26.43 -11.84
CA ILE A 10 -24.31 26.47 -12.52
C ILE A 10 -23.45 25.27 -12.09
N LYS A 11 -23.38 24.97 -10.78
CA LYS A 11 -22.65 23.81 -10.24
C LYS A 11 -23.15 22.49 -10.84
N THR A 12 -24.47 22.30 -10.87
CA THR A 12 -25.09 21.10 -11.42
C THR A 12 -24.86 20.98 -12.92
N SER A 13 -25.02 22.08 -13.66
CA SER A 13 -24.80 22.11 -15.11
C SER A 13 -23.35 21.84 -15.51
N LEU A 14 -22.38 22.36 -14.75
CA LEU A 14 -20.96 22.05 -14.93
C LEU A 14 -20.68 20.56 -14.66
N SER A 15 -21.30 19.98 -13.63
CA SER A 15 -21.16 18.54 -13.34
C SER A 15 -21.74 17.63 -14.42
N GLN A 16 -22.72 18.13 -15.19
CA GLN A 16 -23.32 17.45 -16.34
C GLN A 16 -22.51 17.63 -17.65
N GLY A 17 -21.38 18.35 -17.60
CA GLY A 17 -20.48 18.54 -18.74
C GLY A 17 -20.82 19.73 -19.64
N LYS A 18 -21.78 20.61 -19.27
CA LYS A 18 -22.02 21.86 -20.01
C LYS A 18 -20.80 22.79 -19.91
N THR A 19 -20.47 23.47 -21.01
CA THR A 19 -19.36 24.42 -21.02
C THR A 19 -19.75 25.74 -20.35
N LYS A 20 -18.76 26.48 -19.83
CA LYS A 20 -18.98 27.80 -19.25
C LYS A 20 -19.64 28.75 -20.26
N GLU A 21 -19.26 28.70 -21.52
CA GLU A 21 -19.84 29.56 -22.56
C GLU A 21 -21.33 29.30 -22.83
N GLU A 22 -21.75 28.03 -22.83
CA GLU A 22 -23.16 27.65 -22.95
C GLU A 22 -23.98 28.15 -21.76
N LEU A 23 -23.43 28.02 -20.55
CA LEU A 23 -24.05 28.52 -19.32
C LEU A 23 -24.22 30.03 -19.33
N TYR A 24 -23.21 30.78 -19.78
CA TYR A 24 -23.33 32.23 -19.92
C TYR A 24 -24.43 32.60 -20.93
N LYS A 25 -24.51 31.91 -22.07
CA LYS A 25 -25.57 32.15 -23.08
C LYS A 25 -26.98 31.84 -22.54
N GLU A 26 -27.13 30.73 -21.82
CA GLU A 26 -28.42 30.30 -21.26
C GLU A 26 -28.91 31.22 -20.13
N LEU A 27 -28.00 31.67 -19.25
CA LEU A 27 -28.33 32.61 -18.19
C LEU A 27 -28.63 34.02 -18.74
N MET A 28 -27.94 34.47 -19.79
CA MET A 28 -28.29 35.71 -20.49
C MET A 28 -29.66 35.62 -21.17
N ALA A 29 -30.01 34.47 -21.76
CA ALA A 29 -31.33 34.24 -22.36
C ALA A 29 -32.47 34.26 -21.32
N GLN A 30 -32.18 33.92 -20.07
CA GLN A 30 -33.09 34.04 -18.93
C GLN A 30 -33.19 35.46 -18.35
N GLY A 31 -32.42 36.43 -18.88
CA GLY A 31 -32.48 37.84 -18.49
C GLY A 31 -31.46 38.26 -17.42
N TRP A 32 -30.48 37.42 -17.09
CA TRP A 32 -29.40 37.78 -16.16
C TRP A 32 -28.35 38.67 -16.82
N THR A 33 -27.83 39.66 -16.09
CA THR A 33 -26.71 40.50 -16.54
C THR A 33 -25.38 39.77 -16.45
N ILE A 34 -24.40 40.15 -17.29
CA ILE A 34 -23.06 39.53 -17.31
C ILE A 34 -22.38 39.70 -15.94
N GLU A 35 -22.57 40.85 -15.29
CA GLU A 35 -22.02 41.13 -13.97
C GLU A 35 -22.59 40.17 -12.91
N ALA A 36 -23.90 39.89 -12.95
CA ALA A 36 -24.54 38.97 -12.01
C ALA A 36 -24.08 37.53 -12.24
N ILE A 37 -23.91 37.11 -13.50
CA ILE A 37 -23.39 35.78 -13.84
C ILE A 37 -21.95 35.64 -13.32
N HIS A 38 -21.10 36.64 -13.56
CA HIS A 38 -19.71 36.64 -13.09
C HIS A 38 -19.60 36.58 -11.56
N GLU A 39 -20.44 37.34 -10.85
CA GLU A 39 -20.50 37.34 -9.39
C GLU A 39 -20.88 35.95 -8.83
N ASN A 40 -21.86 35.27 -9.44
CA ASN A 40 -22.26 33.92 -9.07
C ASN A 40 -21.18 32.86 -9.36
N PHE A 41 -20.47 32.97 -10.49
CA PHE A 41 -19.33 32.10 -10.80
C PHE A 41 -18.17 32.29 -9.80
N ASN A 42 -17.90 33.53 -9.38
CA ASN A 42 -16.87 33.80 -8.38
C ASN A 42 -17.26 33.28 -6.99
N ALA A 43 -18.54 33.40 -6.61
CA ALA A 43 -19.07 32.80 -5.39
C ALA A 43 -18.88 31.27 -5.37
N LEU A 44 -19.20 30.59 -6.48
CA LEU A 44 -18.96 29.16 -6.64
C LEU A 44 -17.51 28.74 -6.48
N ASN A 45 -16.59 29.41 -7.19
CA ASN A 45 -15.16 29.10 -7.08
C ASN A 45 -14.66 29.28 -5.65
N THR A 46 -15.14 30.31 -4.95
CA THR A 46 -14.78 30.58 -3.54
C THR A 46 -15.31 29.49 -2.61
N GLU A 47 -16.52 28.97 -2.85
CA GLU A 47 -17.07 27.84 -2.09
C GLU A 47 -16.31 26.54 -2.36
N GLU A 48 -15.98 26.24 -3.62
CA GLU A 48 -15.19 25.07 -4.01
C GLU A 48 -13.77 25.10 -3.41
N GLU A 49 -13.10 26.26 -3.45
CA GLU A 49 -11.77 26.43 -2.84
C GLU A 49 -11.81 26.19 -1.32
N LYS A 50 -12.81 26.73 -0.62
CA LYS A 50 -12.99 26.49 0.82
C LYS A 50 -13.28 25.02 1.11
N GLU A 51 -14.10 24.37 0.30
CA GLU A 51 -14.43 22.95 0.44
C GLU A 51 -13.18 22.06 0.22
N ASP A 52 -12.37 22.35 -0.80
CA ASP A 52 -11.14 21.61 -1.08
C ASP A 52 -10.07 21.81 0.02
N LEU A 53 -9.89 23.05 0.48
CA LEU A 53 -9.01 23.35 1.63
C LEU A 53 -9.45 22.62 2.90
N SER A 54 -10.76 22.55 3.14
CA SER A 54 -11.32 21.80 4.27
C SER A 54 -11.06 20.30 4.13
N LYS A 55 -11.34 19.71 2.96
CA LYS A 55 -11.05 18.29 2.66
C LYS A 55 -9.57 17.97 2.84
N LYS A 56 -8.67 18.83 2.35
CA LYS A 56 -7.22 18.68 2.49
C LYS A 56 -6.77 18.76 3.95
N THR A 57 -7.31 19.73 4.71
CA THR A 57 -7.04 19.87 6.14
C THR A 57 -7.50 18.65 6.92
N ILE A 58 -8.73 18.17 6.67
CA ILE A 58 -9.27 16.95 7.29
C ILE A 58 -8.37 15.75 6.96
N LYS A 59 -7.97 15.58 5.69
CA LYS A 59 -7.07 14.49 5.28
C LYS A 59 -5.74 14.54 6.04
N ILE A 60 -5.15 15.72 6.22
CA ILE A 60 -3.90 15.91 6.98
C ILE A 60 -4.11 15.53 8.44
N ILE A 61 -5.17 16.05 9.10
CA ILE A 61 -5.47 15.77 10.51
C ILE A 61 -5.70 14.28 10.72
N VAL A 62 -6.51 13.64 9.87
CA VAL A 62 -6.78 12.20 9.94
C VAL A 62 -5.50 11.38 9.74
N THR A 63 -4.64 11.78 8.80
CA THR A 63 -3.36 11.10 8.57
C THR A 63 -2.43 11.23 9.78
N ILE A 64 -2.28 12.43 10.35
CA ILE A 64 -1.46 12.67 11.55
C ILE A 64 -2.03 11.87 12.73
N GLY A 65 -3.34 11.91 12.94
CA GLY A 65 -4.01 11.15 13.98
C GLY A 65 -3.75 9.64 13.84
N ALA A 66 -3.89 9.09 12.64
CA ALA A 66 -3.60 7.69 12.37
C ALA A 66 -2.14 7.32 12.66
N VAL A 67 -1.17 8.19 12.29
CA VAL A 67 0.25 7.99 12.58
C VAL A 67 0.51 8.01 14.09
N LEU A 68 -0.05 8.98 14.82
CA LEU A 68 0.13 9.10 16.27
C LEU A 68 -0.48 7.92 17.03
N ILE A 69 -1.68 7.47 16.64
CA ILE A 69 -2.33 6.29 17.22
C ILE A 69 -1.47 5.05 16.96
N SER A 70 -0.97 4.87 15.73
CA SER A 70 -0.09 3.74 15.38
C SER A 70 1.20 3.76 16.21
N ALA A 71 1.83 4.93 16.36
CA ALA A 71 3.01 5.12 17.18
C ALA A 71 2.74 4.81 18.66
N GLY A 72 1.59 5.22 19.19
CA GLY A 72 1.17 4.90 20.56
C GLY A 72 0.99 3.39 20.78
N ILE A 73 0.33 2.70 19.86
CA ILE A 73 0.16 1.24 19.91
C ILE A 73 1.53 0.55 19.88
N PHE A 74 2.41 0.95 18.96
CA PHE A 74 3.77 0.37 18.88
C PHE A 74 4.59 0.67 20.13
N SER A 75 4.53 1.88 20.67
CA SER A 75 5.23 2.24 21.91
C SER A 75 4.75 1.40 23.09
N PHE A 76 3.43 1.20 23.22
CA PHE A 76 2.85 0.36 24.26
C PHE A 76 3.31 -1.10 24.15
N ILE A 77 3.26 -1.68 22.94
CA ILE A 77 3.72 -3.05 22.71
C ILE A 77 5.22 -3.16 23.01
N ALA A 78 6.02 -2.21 22.53
CA ALA A 78 7.47 -2.20 22.74
C ALA A 78 7.85 -2.07 24.23
N ALA A 79 7.18 -1.19 24.98
CA ALA A 79 7.41 -1.00 26.41
C ALA A 79 7.12 -2.27 27.21
N ASN A 80 6.11 -3.04 26.81
CA ASN A 80 5.73 -4.30 27.46
C ASN A 80 6.44 -5.53 26.87
N TRP A 81 7.18 -5.38 25.76
CA TRP A 81 7.71 -6.50 24.99
C TRP A 81 8.66 -7.37 25.81
N GLN A 82 9.51 -6.80 26.65
CA GLN A 82 10.46 -7.58 27.45
C GLN A 82 9.76 -8.46 28.50
N GLY A 83 8.63 -8.00 29.05
CA GLY A 83 7.83 -8.76 30.02
C GLY A 83 6.93 -9.83 29.42
N MET A 84 6.70 -9.84 28.10
CA MET A 84 5.83 -10.80 27.44
C MET A 84 6.49 -12.17 27.26
N THR A 85 5.72 -13.23 27.52
CA THR A 85 6.14 -14.62 27.23
C THR A 85 6.23 -14.86 25.72
N ARG A 86 7.02 -15.87 25.32
CA ARG A 86 7.21 -16.23 23.89
C ARG A 86 5.87 -16.50 23.16
N PRO A 87 4.92 -17.27 23.72
CA PRO A 87 3.64 -17.51 23.05
C PRO A 87 2.85 -16.24 22.78
N VAL A 88 2.84 -15.28 23.72
CA VAL A 88 2.13 -14.01 23.55
C VAL A 88 2.71 -13.20 22.39
N LYS A 89 4.04 -13.11 22.29
CA LYS A 89 4.73 -12.43 21.19
C LYS A 89 4.37 -13.06 19.83
N LEU A 90 4.38 -14.40 19.77
CA LEU A 90 3.99 -15.14 18.57
C LEU A 90 2.52 -14.89 18.21
N SER A 91 1.62 -14.90 19.20
CA SER A 91 0.21 -14.61 18.99
C SER A 91 0.00 -13.20 18.44
N ILE A 92 0.71 -12.18 18.95
CA ILE A 92 0.62 -10.82 18.42
C ILE A 92 1.03 -10.77 16.95
N ILE A 93 2.15 -11.39 16.58
CA ILE A 93 2.65 -11.44 15.19
C ILE A 93 1.64 -12.16 14.29
N LEU A 94 1.20 -13.35 14.69
CA LEU A 94 0.28 -14.18 13.90
C LEU A 94 -1.09 -13.54 13.74
N VAL A 95 -1.68 -13.02 14.82
CA VAL A 95 -2.98 -12.34 14.78
C VAL A 95 -2.89 -11.11 13.91
N SER A 96 -1.84 -10.28 14.06
CA SER A 96 -1.67 -9.10 13.21
C SER A 96 -1.57 -9.47 11.73
N MET A 97 -0.80 -10.51 11.40
CA MET A 97 -0.67 -11.03 10.04
C MET A 97 -2.01 -11.52 9.47
N LEU A 98 -2.74 -12.35 10.23
CA LEU A 98 -4.02 -12.92 9.82
C LEU A 98 -5.09 -11.84 9.65
N VAL A 99 -5.12 -10.86 10.56
CA VAL A 99 -6.04 -9.71 10.47
C VAL A 99 -5.72 -8.88 9.25
N SER A 100 -4.44 -8.58 8.96
CA SER A 100 -4.07 -7.84 7.75
C SER A 100 -4.48 -8.57 6.46
N TYR A 101 -4.20 -9.87 6.36
CA TYR A 101 -4.62 -10.65 5.19
C TYR A 101 -6.13 -10.78 5.08
N GLY A 102 -6.81 -11.13 6.17
CA GLY A 102 -8.26 -11.33 6.18
C GLY A 102 -9.04 -10.05 5.90
N ALA A 103 -8.67 -8.94 6.55
CA ALA A 103 -9.27 -7.64 6.29
C ALA A 103 -8.93 -7.15 4.88
N GLY A 104 -7.70 -7.34 4.41
CA GLY A 104 -7.31 -6.96 3.05
C GLY A 104 -8.10 -7.71 1.98
N TRP A 105 -8.26 -9.02 2.13
CA TRP A 105 -9.10 -9.84 1.25
C TRP A 105 -10.57 -9.40 1.32
N TYR A 106 -11.12 -9.19 2.52
CA TYR A 106 -12.51 -8.75 2.69
C TYR A 106 -12.75 -7.37 2.05
N LEU A 107 -11.84 -6.41 2.22
CA LEU A 107 -11.96 -5.08 1.62
C LEU A 107 -11.86 -5.14 0.09
N LYS A 108 -10.96 -5.98 -0.45
CA LYS A 108 -10.80 -6.17 -1.89
C LYS A 108 -12.05 -6.82 -2.51
N GLU A 109 -12.57 -7.88 -1.90
CA GLU A 109 -13.55 -8.76 -2.52
C GLU A 109 -15.01 -8.45 -2.13
N LYS A 110 -15.25 -7.89 -0.94
CA LYS A 110 -16.61 -7.66 -0.42
C LYS A 110 -17.01 -6.20 -0.37
N LEU A 111 -16.05 -5.29 -0.20
CA LEU A 111 -16.33 -3.85 -0.10
C LEU A 111 -15.96 -3.08 -1.37
N GLU A 112 -15.46 -3.76 -2.41
CA GLU A 112 -15.05 -3.15 -3.69
C GLU A 112 -14.03 -2.01 -3.49
N LEU A 113 -13.17 -2.14 -2.47
CA LEU A 113 -12.07 -1.20 -2.17
C LEU A 113 -10.72 -1.84 -2.53
N PRO A 114 -10.43 -2.09 -3.83
CA PRO A 114 -9.29 -2.90 -4.25
C PRO A 114 -7.96 -2.30 -3.78
N LYS A 115 -7.80 -0.97 -3.85
CA LYS A 115 -6.54 -0.30 -3.45
C LYS A 115 -6.24 -0.48 -1.96
N THR A 116 -7.25 -0.32 -1.11
CA THR A 116 -7.09 -0.47 0.34
C THR A 116 -6.91 -1.94 0.71
N GLY A 117 -7.65 -2.84 0.07
CA GLY A 117 -7.51 -4.28 0.27
C GLY A 117 -6.12 -4.80 -0.09
N GLU A 118 -5.59 -4.40 -1.25
CA GLU A 118 -4.22 -4.74 -1.67
C GLU A 118 -3.15 -4.18 -0.73
N ALA A 119 -3.34 -2.95 -0.22
CA ALA A 119 -2.43 -2.37 0.76
C ALA A 119 -2.39 -3.17 2.07
N LEU A 120 -3.54 -3.68 2.54
CA LEU A 120 -3.61 -4.51 3.74
C LEU A 120 -3.01 -5.92 3.51
N ILE A 121 -3.19 -6.50 2.32
CA ILE A 121 -2.55 -7.77 1.95
C ILE A 121 -1.02 -7.57 1.91
N LEU A 122 -0.54 -6.48 1.32
CA LEU A 122 0.88 -6.13 1.31
C LEU A 122 1.43 -5.97 2.73
N LEU A 123 0.69 -5.28 3.61
CA LEU A 123 1.03 -5.14 5.03
C LEU A 123 1.14 -6.52 5.71
N GLY A 124 0.22 -7.45 5.44
CA GLY A 124 0.29 -8.83 5.93
C GLY A 124 1.59 -9.53 5.51
N SER A 125 2.02 -9.35 4.26
CA SER A 125 3.29 -9.89 3.76
C SER A 125 4.52 -9.25 4.42
N ILE A 126 4.45 -7.97 4.79
CA ILE A 126 5.52 -7.32 5.56
C ILE A 126 5.57 -7.87 6.99
N ILE A 127 4.42 -8.03 7.65
CA ILE A 127 4.33 -8.61 9.00
C ILE A 127 4.85 -10.05 9.00
N TYR A 128 4.53 -10.85 7.99
CA TYR A 128 5.08 -12.20 7.81
C TYR A 128 6.62 -12.19 7.81
N GLY A 129 7.23 -11.33 6.99
CA GLY A 129 8.68 -11.17 6.93
C GLY A 129 9.32 -10.74 8.24
N ALA A 130 8.80 -9.67 8.84
CA ALA A 130 9.25 -9.19 10.15
C ALA A 130 9.11 -10.28 11.22
N GLY A 131 8.03 -11.06 11.15
CA GLY A 131 7.76 -12.21 12.01
C GLY A 131 8.86 -13.27 11.96
N ILE A 132 9.38 -13.60 10.77
CA ILE A 132 10.50 -14.56 10.60
C ILE A 132 11.71 -14.12 11.44
N PHE A 133 12.11 -12.85 11.33
CA PHE A 133 13.27 -12.33 12.07
C PHE A 133 13.01 -12.22 13.57
N LEU A 134 11.80 -11.81 13.97
CA LEU A 134 11.41 -11.75 15.39
C LEU A 134 11.38 -13.15 16.04
N VAL A 135 10.92 -14.16 15.31
CA VAL A 135 10.95 -15.56 15.75
C VAL A 135 12.40 -16.03 15.88
N ALA A 136 13.24 -15.79 14.87
CA ALA A 136 14.65 -16.14 14.92
C ALA A 136 15.35 -15.53 16.15
N GLN A 137 15.09 -14.25 16.42
CA GLN A 137 15.59 -13.55 17.61
C GLN A 137 15.06 -14.18 18.91
N MET A 138 13.76 -14.48 18.99
CA MET A 138 13.11 -14.99 20.20
C MET A 138 13.63 -16.38 20.63
N PHE A 139 14.00 -17.20 19.65
CA PHE A 139 14.53 -18.54 19.86
C PHE A 139 16.06 -18.62 19.78
N ASN A 140 16.75 -17.48 19.65
CA ASN A 140 18.21 -17.41 19.48
C ASN A 140 18.73 -18.31 18.34
N ILE A 141 17.96 -18.40 17.24
CA ILE A 141 18.32 -19.20 16.09
C ILE A 141 19.47 -18.49 15.37
N ARG A 142 20.63 -19.15 15.35
CA ARG A 142 21.78 -18.71 14.55
C ARG A 142 21.56 -19.15 13.10
N ALA A 143 20.77 -18.37 12.37
CA ALA A 143 20.55 -18.54 10.93
C ALA A 143 21.31 -17.47 10.17
N ASN A 144 21.73 -17.79 8.95
CA ASN A 144 22.27 -16.77 8.05
C ASN A 144 21.14 -15.80 7.71
N TRP A 145 21.42 -14.50 7.89
CA TRP A 145 20.43 -13.45 7.65
C TRP A 145 19.80 -13.47 6.25
N PRO A 146 20.48 -13.88 5.14
CA PRO A 146 19.87 -13.98 3.82
C PRO A 146 18.79 -15.07 3.73
N ASP A 147 18.88 -16.14 4.51
CA ASP A 147 17.90 -17.24 4.50
C ASP A 147 16.52 -16.75 4.93
N GLY A 148 16.47 -15.81 5.87
CA GLY A 148 15.23 -15.16 6.30
C GLY A 148 14.54 -14.41 5.17
N PHE A 149 15.31 -13.73 4.31
CA PHE A 149 14.79 -13.05 3.13
C PHE A 149 14.28 -14.02 2.06
N ILE A 150 14.91 -15.20 1.92
CA ILE A 150 14.41 -16.26 1.02
C ILE A 150 13.06 -16.80 1.51
N LEU A 151 12.95 -17.13 2.80
CA LEU A 151 11.69 -17.59 3.40
C LEU A 151 10.59 -16.53 3.28
N TRP A 152 10.96 -15.27 3.46
CA TRP A 152 10.05 -14.15 3.26
C TRP A 152 9.58 -14.06 1.81
N MET A 153 10.51 -14.14 0.85
CA MET A 153 10.19 -14.11 -0.57
C MET A 153 9.27 -15.27 -0.98
N ILE A 154 9.58 -16.51 -0.56
CA ILE A 154 8.78 -17.69 -0.87
C ILE A 154 7.34 -17.52 -0.37
N GLY A 155 7.16 -17.11 0.89
CA GLY A 155 5.83 -16.90 1.44
C GLY A 155 5.08 -15.75 0.76
N THR A 156 5.78 -14.66 0.41
CA THR A 156 5.19 -13.53 -0.33
C THR A 156 4.70 -13.95 -1.70
N ILE A 157 5.47 -14.79 -2.41
CA ILE A 157 5.09 -15.28 -3.74
C ILE A 157 3.95 -16.28 -3.65
N ALA A 158 3.98 -17.21 -2.69
CA ALA A 158 2.87 -18.11 -2.44
C ALA A 158 1.56 -17.33 -2.20
N MET A 159 1.64 -16.26 -1.42
CA MET A 159 0.50 -15.36 -1.18
C MET A 159 0.09 -14.57 -2.44
N ALA A 160 1.06 -14.11 -3.23
CA ALA A 160 0.82 -13.40 -4.49
C ALA A 160 0.03 -14.26 -5.47
N PHE A 161 0.35 -15.56 -5.56
CA PHE A 161 -0.40 -16.51 -6.36
C PHE A 161 -1.78 -16.82 -5.77
N ALA A 162 -1.90 -16.93 -4.46
CA ALA A 162 -3.18 -17.25 -3.81
C ALA A 162 -4.23 -16.13 -3.94
N ILE A 163 -3.82 -14.85 -3.92
CA ILE A 163 -4.74 -13.69 -4.00
C ILE A 163 -4.67 -12.95 -5.36
N GLU A 164 -3.81 -13.41 -6.28
CA GLU A 164 -3.54 -12.76 -7.58
C GLU A 164 -3.22 -11.25 -7.42
N SER A 165 -2.38 -10.92 -6.44
CA SER A 165 -2.10 -9.53 -6.06
C SER A 165 -0.77 -9.05 -6.65
N TYR A 166 -0.82 -8.11 -7.60
CA TYR A 166 0.36 -7.55 -8.26
C TYR A 166 1.37 -6.88 -7.31
N PRO A 167 0.95 -6.10 -6.29
CA PRO A 167 1.86 -5.50 -5.30
C PRO A 167 2.83 -6.48 -4.63
N LEU A 168 2.42 -7.74 -4.45
CA LEU A 168 3.26 -8.74 -3.78
C LEU A 168 4.40 -9.23 -4.67
N PHE A 169 4.20 -9.28 -5.99
CA PHE A 169 5.30 -9.58 -6.91
C PHE A 169 6.35 -8.48 -6.91
N TYR A 170 5.94 -7.21 -6.80
CA TYR A 170 6.88 -6.10 -6.65
C TYR A 170 7.66 -6.16 -5.34
N LEU A 171 7.05 -6.66 -4.25
CA LEU A 171 7.77 -6.90 -2.99
C LEU A 171 8.75 -8.07 -3.10
N ALA A 172 8.41 -9.13 -3.83
CA ALA A 172 9.25 -10.32 -3.97
C ALA A 172 10.59 -10.06 -4.69
N ILE A 173 10.61 -9.15 -5.67
CA ILE A 173 11.81 -8.82 -6.45
C ILE A 173 12.97 -8.29 -5.57
N PRO A 174 12.82 -7.20 -4.78
CA PRO A 174 13.89 -6.70 -3.93
C PRO A 174 14.27 -7.71 -2.84
N LEU A 175 13.33 -8.52 -2.33
CA LEU A 175 13.65 -9.59 -1.38
C LEU A 175 14.61 -10.63 -2.01
N GLY A 176 14.35 -11.02 -3.26
CA GLY A 176 15.22 -11.92 -4.02
C GLY A 176 16.61 -11.32 -4.29
N ILE A 177 16.68 -10.03 -4.62
CA ILE A 177 17.95 -9.32 -4.83
C ILE A 177 18.77 -9.28 -3.52
N VAL A 178 18.15 -8.93 -2.40
CA VAL A 178 18.81 -8.88 -1.08
C VAL A 178 19.34 -10.26 -0.69
N ALA A 179 18.56 -11.32 -0.92
CA ALA A 179 19.02 -12.67 -0.69
C ALA A 179 20.23 -13.03 -1.58
N LEU A 180 20.17 -12.70 -2.88
CA LEU A 180 21.20 -13.03 -3.85
C LEU A 180 22.53 -12.31 -3.56
N THR A 181 22.50 -11.06 -3.10
CA THR A 181 23.71 -10.29 -2.76
C THR A 181 24.26 -10.63 -1.37
N GLY A 182 23.37 -10.95 -0.43
CA GLY A 182 23.75 -11.28 0.95
C GLY A 182 24.55 -12.58 1.09
N HIS A 183 24.23 -13.60 0.27
CA HIS A 183 24.91 -14.90 0.33
C HIS A 183 26.40 -14.86 -0.07
N PRO A 184 26.81 -14.30 -1.23
CA PRO A 184 28.20 -14.15 -1.58
C PRO A 184 28.97 -13.33 -0.54
N PHE A 185 28.36 -12.24 -0.04
CA PHE A 185 29.00 -11.38 0.95
C PHE A 185 29.34 -12.13 2.25
N GLY A 186 28.40 -12.94 2.78
CA GLY A 186 28.64 -13.76 3.97
C GLY A 186 29.73 -14.83 3.77
N ILE A 187 29.81 -15.42 2.58
CA ILE A 187 30.88 -16.38 2.23
C ILE A 187 32.24 -15.69 2.19
N PHE A 188 32.33 -14.50 1.59
CA PHE A 188 33.58 -13.74 1.46
C PHE A 188 34.10 -13.16 2.78
N THR A 189 33.22 -12.79 3.71
CA THR A 189 33.62 -12.21 5.01
C THR A 189 33.98 -13.25 6.07
N GLY A 190 33.97 -14.56 5.73
CA GLY A 190 34.39 -15.62 6.65
C GLY A 190 33.44 -15.84 7.83
N SER A 191 32.15 -15.51 7.70
CA SER A 191 31.13 -15.91 8.69
C SER A 191 30.82 -17.39 8.53
N GLY A 192 31.77 -18.24 8.94
CA GLY A 192 31.69 -19.70 8.91
C GLY A 192 30.79 -20.28 10.02
N ASP A 193 29.60 -19.72 10.23
CA ASP A 193 28.61 -20.34 11.10
C ASP A 193 27.76 -21.31 10.27
N ASN A 194 28.16 -22.57 10.33
CA ASN A 194 27.36 -23.69 9.83
C ASN A 194 26.08 -23.77 10.67
N SER A 195 24.93 -23.28 10.18
CA SER A 195 23.65 -23.61 10.81
C SER A 195 22.37 -23.43 9.98
N PHE A 196 21.57 -24.47 10.19
CA PHE A 196 20.11 -24.58 10.28
C PHE A 196 19.27 -24.77 9.02
N LEU A 197 19.52 -24.09 7.89
CA LEU A 197 18.66 -24.27 6.70
C LEU A 197 19.45 -24.20 5.38
N LEU A 198 20.24 -25.25 5.10
CA LEU A 198 20.69 -25.60 3.74
C LEU A 198 21.34 -24.45 2.94
N THR A 199 22.60 -24.18 3.22
CA THR A 199 23.58 -23.56 2.29
C THR A 199 23.80 -24.44 1.05
N SER A 200 22.75 -24.86 0.37
CA SER A 200 22.86 -25.58 -0.90
C SER A 200 22.64 -24.57 -2.00
N SER A 201 23.52 -24.57 -3.00
CA SER A 201 23.34 -23.87 -4.28
C SER A 201 21.92 -23.99 -4.85
N PHE A 202 21.17 -25.03 -4.43
CA PHE A 202 19.74 -25.23 -4.63
C PHE A 202 18.82 -24.09 -4.16
N LEU A 203 18.97 -23.51 -2.96
CA LEU A 203 18.09 -22.42 -2.51
C LEU A 203 18.39 -21.11 -3.24
N LEU A 204 19.65 -20.85 -3.55
CA LEU A 204 20.06 -19.74 -4.42
C LEU A 204 19.51 -19.92 -5.85
N LEU A 205 19.59 -21.13 -6.39
CA LEU A 205 19.06 -21.47 -7.71
C LEU A 205 17.53 -21.38 -7.71
N ALA A 206 16.85 -21.86 -6.68
CA ALA A 206 15.42 -21.70 -6.50
C ALA A 206 15.05 -20.21 -6.42
N SER A 207 15.74 -19.42 -5.61
CA SER A 207 15.53 -17.97 -5.50
C SER A 207 15.70 -17.27 -6.85
N THR A 208 16.76 -17.63 -7.59
CA THR A 208 17.05 -17.07 -8.93
C THR A 208 15.96 -17.46 -9.93
N ILE A 209 15.57 -18.73 -9.97
CA ILE A 209 14.48 -19.24 -10.83
C ILE A 209 13.17 -18.54 -10.48
N ILE A 210 12.86 -18.43 -9.19
CA ILE A 210 11.64 -17.81 -8.68
C ILE A 210 11.59 -16.33 -9.03
N THR A 211 12.71 -15.60 -8.90
CA THR A 211 12.83 -14.20 -9.28
C THR A 211 12.68 -14.02 -10.80
N PHE A 212 13.29 -14.91 -11.58
CA PHE A 212 13.17 -14.92 -13.04
C PHE A 212 11.74 -15.22 -13.51
N ILE A 213 11.07 -16.21 -12.90
CA ILE A 213 9.67 -16.56 -13.16
C ILE A 213 8.76 -15.38 -12.76
N THR A 214 9.00 -14.77 -11.61
CA THR A 214 8.25 -13.61 -11.14
C THR A 214 8.38 -12.45 -12.13
N GLY A 215 9.60 -12.10 -12.54
CA GLY A 215 9.83 -11.06 -13.55
C GLY A 215 9.21 -11.38 -14.91
N TRP A 216 9.27 -12.65 -15.33
CA TRP A 216 8.65 -13.11 -16.58
C TRP A 216 7.13 -13.03 -16.54
N ILE A 217 6.49 -13.41 -15.43
CA ILE A 217 5.03 -13.36 -15.25
C ILE A 217 4.55 -11.91 -15.20
N VAL A 218 5.25 -11.04 -14.47
CA VAL A 218 4.98 -9.60 -14.45
C VAL A 218 5.04 -9.06 -15.89
N ARG A 219 6.09 -9.38 -16.66
CA ARG A 219 6.21 -8.96 -18.06
C ARG A 219 5.07 -9.44 -18.96
N LYS A 220 4.53 -10.65 -18.73
CA LYS A 220 3.42 -11.20 -19.53
C LYS A 220 2.05 -10.64 -19.16
N LYS A 221 1.85 -10.16 -17.92
CA LYS A 221 0.56 -9.66 -17.42
C LYS A 221 0.41 -8.14 -17.43
N ILE A 222 1.43 -7.38 -17.85
CA ILE A 222 1.31 -5.92 -18.04
C ILE A 222 0.31 -5.63 -19.19
N PRO A 223 -0.79 -4.88 -18.93
CA PRO A 223 -1.72 -4.44 -19.96
C PRO A 223 -1.01 -3.61 -21.04
N PRO A 224 -1.42 -3.72 -22.32
CA PRO A 224 -0.77 -3.02 -23.43
C PRO A 224 -0.79 -1.48 -23.30
N GLU A 225 -1.63 -0.92 -22.43
CA GLU A 225 -1.79 0.52 -22.18
C GLU A 225 -0.56 1.19 -21.54
N PHE A 226 0.35 0.42 -20.92
CA PHE A 226 1.61 0.93 -20.34
C PHE A 226 2.84 0.68 -21.24
N LYS A 227 2.66 0.19 -22.47
CA LYS A 227 3.78 -0.02 -23.42
C LYS A 227 4.22 1.23 -24.17
N GLU A 228 3.48 2.33 -24.11
CA GLU A 228 3.83 3.57 -24.83
C GLU A 228 4.76 4.51 -24.06
N PHE A 229 5.11 4.19 -22.81
CA PHE A 229 6.01 5.00 -21.97
C PHE A 229 7.37 4.35 -21.69
N TYR A 230 7.75 3.31 -22.44
CA TYR A 230 9.09 2.69 -22.46
C TYR A 230 9.55 2.48 -23.90
#